data_AF-A0A847KP11-F1
#
_entry.id   AF-A0A847KP11-F1
#
_cell.length_a   1.000
_cell.length_b   1.000
_cell.length_c   1.000
_cell.angle_alpha   90.00
_cell.angle_beta   90.00
_cell.angle_gamma   90.00
#
_symmetry.space_group_name_H-M   'P 1'
#
loop_
_entity.id
_entity.type
_entity.pdbx_description
1 polymer ?
#
loop_
_entity_poly.entity_id
_entity_poly.type
_entity_poly.pdbx_seq_one_letter_code
_entity_poly.pdbx_strand_id
1 'polypeptide(L)'
;MTTYLAVSAVRIQSWLIRTPKLRLMRGASAALSAETSTSSVARFLASQGWSGSVTAVDDAGDVDGVVALTVAPEVSPDEVARRLLRDLSARLPGVDWEAWWTNAGSYTEAYGKFQDDDVTRLARPAAPLEATLARTCPECRAEPAAAGGGLGADCAAREAAAAARERAAAQERAAARERTAKTSRDASAPRDDACAPPGRPPRDFDELARVGGFPAVSSAVGRRESSNHLATVVADGNRVGDIFTQLRGLKDDTVNRLAVDALSTATRTAVCRALTLIAPSSAVQAGIVHFVGGDDVFVSVPAREAWRFATYLGREFDHEMRGALREIAEKAQLGEESRSTLERLPTPSLGIGLVFADSRHPIADTHALAAAALRQAKRATRGLAGAVVWADLTTEPHPPRDRVARLTDLLADLDPDGSRGTDATARLDVMRLPPSARASLASVLASAWGPNGEGAATAAALAAQWARRTGRSLVPGLESKDPAVAAEAATLTRDLLSRARWWPVPQTGGPET
;
A
#
# COMPACT_ATOMS: atom_id res chain seq x y z
N MET A 1 -35.64 -18.40 -0.01
CA MET A 1 -34.23 -18.08 0.33
C MET A 1 -33.68 -17.23 -0.79
N THR A 2 -32.95 -16.17 -0.46
CA THR A 2 -32.35 -15.28 -1.45
C THR A 2 -31.00 -15.85 -1.88
N THR A 3 -30.74 -15.86 -3.18
CA THR A 3 -29.41 -16.18 -3.70
C THR A 3 -28.57 -14.92 -3.77
N TYR A 4 -27.41 -14.93 -3.14
CA TYR A 4 -26.42 -13.88 -3.24
C TYR A 4 -25.37 -14.30 -4.26
N LEU A 5 -25.05 -13.40 -5.20
CA LEU A 5 -24.05 -13.56 -6.24
C LEU A 5 -23.06 -12.41 -6.12
N ALA A 6 -21.76 -12.71 -6.09
CA ALA A 6 -20.74 -11.69 -6.20
C ALA A 6 -19.82 -11.99 -7.39
N VAL A 7 -19.41 -10.95 -8.10
CA VAL A 7 -18.40 -10.99 -9.15
C VAL A 7 -17.27 -10.06 -8.75
N SER A 8 -16.04 -10.55 -8.74
CA SER A 8 -14.86 -9.79 -8.31
C SER A 8 -13.70 -9.90 -9.28
N ALA A 9 -12.96 -8.81 -9.42
CA ALA A 9 -11.64 -8.80 -10.05
C ALA A 9 -10.63 -9.43 -9.10
N VAL A 10 -9.84 -10.38 -9.61
CA VAL A 10 -8.82 -11.09 -8.85
C VAL A 10 -7.44 -10.64 -9.34
N ARG A 11 -6.43 -10.64 -8.45
CA ARG A 11 -5.06 -10.22 -8.76
C ARG A 11 -4.97 -8.77 -9.28
N ILE A 12 -5.83 -7.87 -8.76
CA ILE A 12 -5.94 -6.46 -9.17
C ILE A 12 -4.57 -5.77 -9.19
N GLN A 13 -3.76 -5.93 -8.14
CA GLN A 13 -2.44 -5.27 -8.06
C GLN A 13 -1.53 -5.66 -9.24
N SER A 14 -1.46 -6.95 -9.58
CA SER A 14 -0.69 -7.45 -10.72
C SER A 14 -1.20 -6.89 -12.05
N TRP A 15 -2.51 -6.75 -12.19
CA TRP A 15 -3.11 -6.13 -13.37
C TRP A 15 -2.83 -4.62 -13.44
N LEU A 16 -2.96 -3.88 -12.33
CA LEU A 16 -2.67 -2.44 -12.28
C LEU A 16 -1.24 -2.12 -12.73
N ILE A 17 -0.25 -2.89 -12.24
CA ILE A 17 1.18 -2.66 -12.52
C ILE A 17 1.69 -3.28 -13.82
N ARG A 18 0.84 -3.95 -14.60
CA ARG A 18 1.20 -4.58 -15.88
C ARG A 18 1.79 -3.60 -16.89
N THR A 19 1.44 -2.32 -16.80
CA THR A 19 1.96 -1.26 -17.66
C THR A 19 2.95 -0.38 -16.89
N PRO A 20 4.10 -0.01 -17.44
CA PRO A 20 5.08 0.83 -16.75
C PRO A 20 4.67 2.32 -16.68
N LYS A 21 3.68 2.75 -17.48
CA LYS A 21 3.25 4.15 -17.53
C LYS A 21 2.20 4.46 -16.47
N LEU A 22 2.49 5.43 -15.62
CA LEU A 22 1.58 5.90 -14.57
C LEU A 22 0.20 6.31 -15.09
N ARG A 23 0.15 6.93 -16.28
CA ARG A 23 -1.11 7.28 -16.94
C ARG A 23 -2.01 6.05 -17.15
N LEU A 24 -1.44 4.95 -17.64
CA LEU A 24 -2.17 3.70 -17.89
C LEU A 24 -2.52 2.97 -16.61
N MET A 25 -1.71 3.08 -15.55
CA MET A 25 -2.06 2.57 -14.22
C MET A 25 -3.28 3.29 -13.63
N ARG A 26 -3.28 4.63 -13.68
CA ARG A 26 -4.41 5.46 -13.26
C ARG A 26 -5.65 5.18 -14.12
N GLY A 27 -5.43 5.00 -15.41
CA GLY A 27 -6.46 4.57 -16.36
C GLY A 27 -7.07 3.22 -15.98
N ALA A 28 -6.25 2.24 -15.59
CA ALA A 28 -6.71 0.92 -15.16
C ALA A 28 -7.57 0.98 -13.90
N SER A 29 -7.12 1.70 -12.87
CA SER A 29 -7.92 1.92 -11.66
C SER A 29 -9.25 2.61 -12.00
N ALA A 30 -9.23 3.68 -12.81
CA ALA A 30 -10.44 4.38 -13.21
C ALA A 30 -11.39 3.51 -14.05
N ALA A 31 -10.85 2.66 -14.93
CA ALA A 31 -11.63 1.74 -15.73
C ALA A 31 -12.30 0.68 -14.85
N LEU A 32 -11.56 0.10 -13.90
CA LEU A 32 -12.11 -0.87 -12.95
C LEU A 32 -13.28 -0.27 -12.15
N SER A 33 -13.09 0.90 -11.55
CA SER A 33 -14.14 1.63 -10.83
C SER A 33 -15.36 1.92 -11.71
N ALA A 34 -15.14 2.42 -12.92
CA ALA A 34 -16.23 2.79 -13.82
C ALA A 34 -17.06 1.56 -14.22
N GLU A 35 -16.41 0.45 -14.55
CA GLU A 35 -17.09 -0.75 -15.04
C GLU A 35 -17.82 -1.53 -13.94
N THR A 36 -17.32 -1.51 -12.70
CA THR A 36 -18.00 -2.14 -11.56
C THR A 36 -18.95 -1.22 -10.80
N SER A 37 -19.03 0.06 -11.15
CA SER A 37 -19.95 1.00 -10.51
C SER A 37 -21.41 0.54 -10.58
N THR A 38 -22.20 0.87 -9.55
CA THR A 38 -23.65 0.57 -9.50
C THR A 38 -24.37 1.03 -10.77
N SER A 39 -23.98 2.17 -11.33
CA SER A 39 -24.56 2.72 -12.55
C SER A 39 -24.28 1.88 -13.81
N SER A 40 -23.06 1.34 -13.92
CA SER A 40 -22.67 0.45 -15.03
C SER A 40 -23.37 -0.89 -14.92
N VAL A 41 -23.41 -1.46 -13.71
CA VAL A 41 -24.07 -2.72 -13.42
C VAL A 41 -25.57 -2.61 -13.66
N ALA A 42 -26.24 -1.55 -13.18
CA ALA A 42 -27.66 -1.33 -13.42
C ALA A 42 -28.01 -1.24 -14.92
N ARG A 43 -27.16 -0.57 -15.71
CA ARG A 43 -27.31 -0.50 -17.18
C ARG A 43 -27.17 -1.87 -17.83
N PHE A 44 -26.21 -2.68 -17.38
CA PHE A 44 -26.05 -4.06 -17.84
C PHE A 44 -27.29 -4.89 -17.50
N LEU A 45 -27.75 -4.87 -16.25
CA LEU A 45 -28.94 -5.63 -15.83
C LEU A 45 -30.19 -5.24 -16.62
N ALA A 46 -30.38 -3.94 -16.90
CA ALA A 46 -31.45 -3.46 -17.75
C ALA A 46 -31.36 -3.98 -19.19
N SER A 47 -30.15 -4.01 -19.76
CA SER A 47 -29.93 -4.55 -21.12
C SER A 47 -30.24 -6.05 -21.24
N GLN A 48 -30.17 -6.79 -20.14
CA GLN A 48 -30.47 -8.22 -20.08
C GLN A 48 -31.94 -8.50 -19.75
N GLY A 49 -32.74 -7.48 -19.46
CA GLY A 49 -34.14 -7.65 -19.03
C GLY A 49 -34.28 -8.17 -17.59
N TRP A 50 -33.24 -8.00 -16.76
CA TRP A 50 -33.21 -8.46 -15.35
C TRP A 50 -33.54 -7.35 -14.34
N SER A 51 -33.98 -6.18 -14.81
CA SER A 51 -34.41 -5.08 -13.95
C SER A 51 -35.50 -5.55 -12.97
N GLY A 52 -35.21 -5.50 -11.68
CA GLY A 52 -36.12 -5.91 -10.61
C GLY A 52 -36.02 -7.37 -10.19
N SER A 53 -35.50 -8.27 -11.04
CA SER A 53 -35.22 -9.68 -10.68
C SER A 53 -33.79 -9.90 -10.20
N VAL A 54 -32.88 -9.00 -10.57
CA VAL A 54 -31.51 -8.96 -10.06
C VAL A 54 -31.25 -7.54 -9.59
N THR A 55 -30.83 -7.39 -8.34
CA THR A 55 -30.61 -6.07 -7.72
C THR A 55 -29.25 -6.02 -7.03
N ALA A 56 -28.63 -4.85 -7.00
CA ALA A 56 -27.39 -4.65 -6.24
C ALA A 56 -27.65 -4.84 -4.74
N VAL A 57 -26.67 -5.40 -4.04
CA VAL A 57 -26.71 -5.52 -2.57
C VAL A 57 -26.26 -4.19 -1.97
N ASP A 58 -27.19 -3.44 -1.37
CA ASP A 58 -26.86 -2.17 -0.72
C ASP A 58 -25.86 -2.34 0.44
N ASP A 59 -25.94 -3.47 1.16
CA ASP A 59 -25.10 -3.78 2.32
C ASP A 59 -23.64 -4.15 1.97
N ALA A 60 -23.31 -4.38 0.69
CA ALA A 60 -21.97 -4.78 0.27
C ALA A 60 -21.01 -3.59 0.05
N GLY A 61 -21.54 -2.37 -0.03
CA GLY A 61 -20.78 -1.16 -0.37
C GLY A 61 -20.37 -1.07 -1.86
N ASP A 62 -19.95 0.12 -2.30
CA ASP A 62 -19.41 0.35 -3.65
C ASP A 62 -17.89 0.15 -3.63
N VAL A 63 -17.46 -1.10 -3.82
CA VAL A 63 -16.04 -1.49 -3.80
C VAL A 63 -15.53 -1.64 -5.23
N ASP A 64 -14.49 -0.89 -5.57
CA ASP A 64 -13.82 -0.97 -6.87
C ASP A 64 -13.42 -2.42 -7.21
N GLY A 65 -13.92 -2.94 -8.33
CA GLY A 65 -13.63 -4.29 -8.77
C GLY A 65 -14.54 -5.38 -8.19
N VAL A 66 -15.57 -5.04 -7.41
CA VAL A 66 -16.54 -6.00 -6.85
C VAL A 66 -17.97 -5.60 -7.20
N VAL A 67 -18.77 -6.55 -7.63
CA VAL A 67 -20.20 -6.40 -7.90
C VAL A 67 -20.96 -7.42 -7.08
N ALA A 68 -21.74 -6.99 -6.09
CA ALA A 68 -22.58 -7.85 -5.25
C ALA A 68 -24.05 -7.69 -5.63
N LEU A 69 -24.74 -8.81 -5.86
CA LEU A 69 -26.10 -8.88 -6.37
C LEU A 69 -26.95 -9.85 -5.54
N THR A 70 -28.24 -9.54 -5.39
CA THR A 70 -29.28 -10.52 -5.07
C THR A 70 -29.94 -10.99 -6.36
N VAL A 71 -30.19 -12.29 -6.44
CA VAL A 71 -30.81 -12.94 -7.60
C VAL A 71 -32.15 -13.55 -7.15
N ALA A 72 -33.23 -13.18 -7.83
CA ALA A 72 -34.56 -13.71 -7.57
C ALA A 72 -34.63 -15.21 -7.92
N PRO A 73 -35.48 -16.01 -7.23
CA PRO A 73 -35.55 -17.46 -7.41
C PRO A 73 -35.85 -17.92 -8.84
N GLU A 74 -36.49 -17.08 -9.65
CA GLU A 74 -36.89 -17.36 -11.02
C GLU A 74 -35.74 -17.18 -12.03
N VAL A 75 -34.62 -16.59 -11.61
CA VAL A 75 -33.45 -16.31 -12.44
C VAL A 75 -32.29 -17.22 -12.03
N SER A 76 -31.64 -17.84 -13.01
CA SER A 76 -30.47 -18.68 -12.75
C SER A 76 -29.24 -17.83 -12.34
N PRO A 77 -28.67 -18.01 -11.13
CA PRO A 77 -27.47 -17.29 -10.72
C PRO A 77 -26.25 -17.62 -11.59
N ASP A 78 -26.15 -18.86 -12.09
CA ASP A 78 -25.10 -19.27 -13.04
C ASP A 78 -25.19 -18.49 -14.36
N GLU A 79 -26.40 -18.25 -14.85
CA GLU A 79 -26.61 -17.47 -16.07
C GLU A 79 -26.20 -16.01 -15.88
N VAL A 80 -26.62 -15.39 -14.77
CA VAL A 80 -26.23 -14.02 -14.41
C VAL A 80 -24.71 -13.92 -14.30
N ALA A 81 -24.08 -14.84 -13.57
CA ALA A 81 -22.63 -14.90 -13.41
C ALA A 81 -21.90 -15.01 -14.77
N ARG A 82 -22.29 -15.96 -15.62
CA ARG A 82 -21.66 -16.17 -16.94
C ARG A 82 -21.78 -14.96 -17.85
N ARG A 83 -22.94 -14.30 -17.90
CA ARG A 83 -23.17 -13.13 -18.76
C ARG A 83 -22.41 -11.91 -18.23
N LEU A 84 -22.46 -11.66 -16.93
CA LEU A 84 -21.75 -10.55 -16.30
C LEU A 84 -20.23 -10.70 -16.43
N LEU A 85 -19.69 -11.90 -16.15
CA LEU A 85 -18.25 -12.18 -16.34
C LEU A 85 -17.81 -11.98 -17.79
N ARG A 86 -18.62 -12.44 -18.76
CA ARG A 86 -18.31 -12.27 -20.18
C ARG A 86 -18.25 -10.81 -20.57
N ASP A 87 -19.23 -10.05 -20.12
CA ASP A 87 -19.34 -8.62 -20.40
C ASP A 87 -18.17 -7.82 -19.76
N LEU A 88 -17.89 -8.04 -18.47
CA LEU A 88 -16.75 -7.41 -17.78
C LEU A 88 -15.41 -7.81 -18.43
N SER A 89 -15.24 -9.07 -18.82
CA SER A 89 -14.03 -9.53 -19.54
C SER A 89 -13.91 -8.93 -20.93
N ALA A 90 -15.02 -8.57 -21.59
CA ALA A 90 -14.96 -7.91 -22.89
C ALA A 90 -14.52 -6.45 -22.75
N ARG A 91 -14.91 -5.79 -21.65
CA ARG A 91 -14.57 -4.39 -21.35
C ARG A 91 -13.17 -4.23 -20.76
N LEU A 92 -12.76 -5.17 -19.90
CA LEU A 92 -11.45 -5.22 -19.23
C LEU A 92 -10.78 -6.59 -19.46
N PRO A 93 -10.23 -6.83 -20.66
CA PRO A 93 -9.74 -8.15 -21.09
C PRO A 93 -8.47 -8.61 -20.38
N GLY A 94 -7.73 -7.72 -19.75
CA GLY A 94 -6.55 -8.08 -18.96
C GLY A 94 -6.86 -8.50 -17.52
N VAL A 95 -8.10 -8.35 -17.03
CA VAL A 95 -8.49 -8.66 -15.65
C VAL A 95 -8.90 -10.13 -15.54
N ASP A 96 -8.43 -10.78 -14.48
CA ASP A 96 -8.99 -12.07 -14.08
C ASP A 96 -10.25 -11.84 -13.26
N TRP A 97 -11.35 -12.49 -13.64
CA TRP A 97 -12.61 -12.36 -12.93
C TRP A 97 -13.01 -13.69 -12.27
N GLU A 98 -13.61 -13.60 -11.10
CA GLU A 98 -14.25 -14.72 -10.41
C GLU A 98 -15.67 -14.33 -10.03
N ALA A 99 -16.59 -15.28 -10.12
CA ALA A 99 -17.93 -15.17 -9.57
C ALA A 99 -18.16 -16.28 -8.55
N TRP A 100 -18.90 -15.98 -7.50
CA TRP A 100 -19.39 -16.99 -6.57
C TRP A 100 -20.83 -16.68 -6.15
N TRP A 101 -21.59 -17.72 -5.83
CA TRP A 101 -22.96 -17.56 -5.34
C TRP A 101 -23.37 -18.67 -4.37
N THR A 102 -24.31 -18.33 -3.49
CA THR A 102 -24.89 -19.24 -2.50
C THR A 102 -26.22 -18.72 -1.98
N ASN A 103 -27.00 -19.59 -1.34
CA ASN A 103 -28.22 -19.24 -0.65
C ASN A 103 -27.93 -18.84 0.80
N ALA A 104 -28.45 -17.71 1.23
CA ALA A 104 -28.26 -17.22 2.60
C ALA A 104 -29.42 -16.31 3.04
N GLY A 105 -29.52 -16.05 4.34
CA GLY A 105 -30.42 -15.05 4.92
C GLY A 105 -29.91 -13.62 4.75
N SER A 106 -28.59 -13.42 4.78
CA SER A 106 -27.93 -12.11 4.61
C SER A 106 -26.67 -12.22 3.75
N TYR A 107 -26.18 -11.08 3.23
CA TYR A 107 -24.91 -11.04 2.50
C TYR A 107 -23.72 -11.42 3.40
N THR A 108 -23.75 -11.05 4.68
CA THR A 108 -22.74 -11.43 5.67
C THR A 108 -22.65 -12.95 5.83
N GLU A 109 -23.80 -13.63 5.92
CA GLU A 109 -23.84 -15.09 5.97
C GLU A 109 -23.32 -15.71 4.66
N ALA A 110 -23.71 -15.16 3.50
CA ALA A 110 -23.22 -15.61 2.20
C ALA A 110 -21.69 -15.48 2.07
N TYR A 111 -21.13 -14.36 2.54
CA TYR A 111 -19.68 -14.14 2.56
C TYR A 111 -18.95 -15.05 3.55
N GLY A 112 -19.58 -15.39 4.68
CA GLY A 112 -19.09 -16.43 5.59
C GLY A 112 -18.94 -17.78 4.87
N LYS A 113 -19.98 -18.23 4.17
CA LYS A 113 -19.94 -19.46 3.36
C LYS A 113 -18.88 -19.41 2.27
N PHE A 114 -18.68 -18.25 1.63
CA PHE A 114 -17.58 -18.06 0.67
C PHE A 114 -16.20 -18.29 1.29
N GLN A 115 -15.98 -17.82 2.52
CA GLN A 115 -14.71 -18.06 3.24
C GLN A 115 -14.52 -19.52 3.64
N ASP A 116 -15.60 -20.23 3.95
CA ASP A 116 -15.60 -21.66 4.26
C ASP A 116 -15.56 -22.56 3.00
N ASP A 117 -15.45 -21.95 1.82
CA ASP A 117 -15.50 -22.60 0.51
C ASP A 117 -16.79 -23.39 0.23
N ASP A 118 -17.89 -23.02 0.91
CA ASP A 118 -19.23 -23.59 0.76
C ASP A 118 -20.07 -22.76 -0.22
N VAL A 119 -19.55 -22.57 -1.43
CA VAL A 119 -20.19 -21.77 -2.49
C VAL A 119 -19.98 -22.41 -3.86
N THR A 120 -20.85 -22.07 -4.81
CA THR A 120 -20.55 -22.36 -6.22
C THR A 120 -19.66 -21.25 -6.78
N ARG A 121 -18.61 -21.61 -7.53
CA ARG A 121 -17.67 -20.67 -8.14
C ARG A 121 -17.60 -20.81 -9.64
N LEU A 122 -17.29 -19.71 -10.30
CA LEU A 122 -16.98 -19.65 -11.72
C LEU A 122 -15.84 -18.66 -11.96
N ALA A 123 -14.70 -19.15 -12.40
CA ALA A 123 -13.57 -18.32 -12.76
C ALA A 123 -13.54 -18.05 -14.27
N ARG A 124 -13.15 -16.83 -14.65
CA ARG A 124 -12.87 -16.42 -16.02
C ARG A 124 -11.51 -15.70 -16.03
N PRO A 125 -10.41 -16.44 -16.17
CA PRO A 125 -9.08 -15.83 -16.23
C PRO A 125 -8.95 -14.96 -17.48
N ALA A 126 -8.06 -13.98 -17.41
CA ALA A 126 -7.64 -13.22 -18.58
C ALA A 126 -7.10 -14.19 -19.63
N ALA A 127 -7.41 -13.93 -20.91
CA ALA A 127 -7.03 -14.83 -21.98
C ALA A 127 -5.50 -15.01 -22.00
N PRO A 128 -4.98 -16.26 -21.90
CA PRO A 128 -3.55 -16.49 -21.96
C PRO A 128 -3.02 -16.06 -23.32
N LEU A 129 -1.89 -15.36 -23.32
CA LEU A 129 -1.23 -15.00 -24.56
C LEU A 129 -0.37 -16.16 -25.05
N GLU A 130 -0.88 -16.89 -26.03
CA GLU A 130 -0.13 -17.95 -26.71
C GLU A 130 0.45 -17.47 -28.06
N ALA A 131 0.20 -16.22 -28.46
CA ALA A 131 0.51 -15.73 -29.79
C ALA A 131 1.94 -15.16 -29.91
N THR A 132 2.92 -16.03 -30.17
CA THR A 132 4.33 -15.66 -30.41
C THR A 132 4.59 -14.94 -31.75
N LEU A 133 3.64 -14.98 -32.68
CA LEU A 133 3.77 -14.39 -34.04
C LEU A 133 3.14 -13.00 -34.19
N ALA A 134 2.40 -12.52 -33.18
CA ALA A 134 1.78 -11.20 -33.22
C ALA A 134 2.76 -10.12 -32.72
N ARG A 135 2.73 -8.94 -33.35
CA ARG A 135 3.41 -7.76 -32.79
C ARG A 135 2.82 -7.47 -31.42
N THR A 136 3.66 -7.27 -30.41
CA THR A 136 3.20 -6.96 -29.06
C THR A 136 2.79 -5.50 -28.92
N CYS A 137 1.83 -5.25 -28.02
CA CYS A 137 1.40 -3.92 -27.63
C CYS A 137 2.60 -3.09 -27.17
N PRO A 138 2.77 -1.86 -27.67
CA PRO A 138 3.96 -1.04 -27.38
C PRO A 138 4.08 -0.65 -25.90
N GLU A 139 2.98 -0.69 -25.14
CA GLU A 139 2.93 -0.23 -23.75
C GLU A 139 3.17 -1.35 -22.73
N CYS A 140 2.35 -2.40 -22.75
CA CYS A 140 2.48 -3.50 -21.79
C CYS A 140 3.44 -4.60 -22.27
N ARG A 141 3.72 -4.67 -23.59
CA ARG A 141 4.45 -5.77 -24.26
C ARG A 141 3.91 -7.18 -23.98
N ALA A 142 2.75 -7.27 -23.35
CA ALA A 142 2.19 -8.50 -22.81
C ALA A 142 0.90 -8.91 -23.51
N GLU A 143 0.35 -8.10 -24.42
CA GLU A 143 -0.82 -8.42 -25.24
C GLU A 143 -0.53 -8.14 -26.72
N PRO A 144 -1.32 -8.66 -27.67
CA PRO A 144 -1.14 -8.34 -29.09
C PRO A 144 -1.48 -6.87 -29.33
N ALA A 145 -0.71 -6.20 -30.18
CA ALA A 145 -1.06 -4.88 -30.67
C ALA A 145 -2.33 -4.95 -31.52
N ALA A 146 -3.15 -3.91 -31.48
CA ALA A 146 -4.26 -3.77 -32.43
C ALA A 146 -3.74 -3.69 -33.88
N ALA A 147 -4.63 -3.93 -34.85
CA ALA A 147 -4.32 -3.78 -36.26
C ALA A 147 -3.65 -2.42 -36.54
N GLY A 148 -2.52 -2.43 -37.26
CA GLY A 148 -1.69 -1.24 -37.47
C GLY A 148 -0.61 -0.99 -36.41
N GLY A 149 -0.48 -1.86 -35.40
CA GLY A 149 0.56 -1.76 -34.38
C GLY A 149 0.25 -0.80 -33.23
N GLY A 150 -1.04 -0.51 -33.01
CA GLY A 150 -1.52 0.35 -31.93
C GLY A 150 -1.54 -0.34 -30.56
N LEU A 151 -2.17 0.32 -29.58
CA LEU A 151 -2.42 -0.25 -28.26
C LEU A 151 -3.22 -1.55 -28.39
N GLY A 152 -2.89 -2.54 -27.57
CA GLY A 152 -3.75 -3.70 -27.39
C GLY A 152 -5.05 -3.34 -26.67
N ALA A 153 -5.99 -4.28 -26.63
CA ALA A 153 -7.35 -4.03 -26.15
C ALA A 153 -7.39 -3.55 -24.68
N ASP A 154 -6.61 -4.17 -23.79
CA ASP A 154 -6.54 -3.76 -22.38
C ASP A 154 -5.91 -2.37 -22.25
N CYS A 155 -4.78 -2.12 -22.92
CA CYS A 155 -4.13 -0.81 -22.88
C CYS A 155 -5.01 0.30 -23.49
N ALA A 156 -5.80 0.00 -24.51
CA ALA A 156 -6.74 0.96 -25.10
C ALA A 156 -7.86 1.32 -24.10
N ALA A 157 -8.42 0.35 -23.38
CA ALA A 157 -9.41 0.60 -22.33
C ALA A 157 -8.84 1.49 -21.20
N ARG A 158 -7.60 1.19 -20.75
CA ARG A 158 -6.88 2.01 -19.76
C ARG A 158 -6.67 3.44 -20.26
N GLU A 159 -6.23 3.61 -21.49
CA GLU A 159 -5.97 4.93 -22.08
C GLU A 159 -7.26 5.75 -22.21
N ALA A 160 -8.35 5.13 -22.64
CA ALA A 160 -9.66 5.77 -22.71
C ALA A 160 -10.15 6.25 -21.33
N ALA A 161 -10.02 5.40 -20.31
CA ALA A 161 -10.39 5.74 -18.94
C ALA A 161 -9.47 6.84 -18.35
N ALA A 162 -8.17 6.81 -18.63
CA ALA A 162 -7.25 7.87 -18.24
C ALA A 162 -7.65 9.22 -18.86
N ALA A 163 -7.95 9.24 -20.15
CA ALA A 163 -8.41 10.44 -20.85
C ALA A 163 -9.77 10.94 -20.35
N ALA A 164 -10.70 10.04 -19.98
CA ALA A 164 -11.97 10.42 -19.36
C ALA A 164 -11.75 11.08 -17.99
N ARG A 165 -10.90 10.48 -17.14
CA ARG A 165 -10.55 11.02 -15.82
C ARG A 165 -9.91 12.40 -15.91
N GLU A 166 -8.99 12.60 -16.84
CA GLU A 166 -8.35 13.91 -17.03
C GLU A 166 -9.33 14.99 -17.49
N ARG A 167 -10.27 14.65 -18.39
CA ARG A 167 -11.34 15.57 -18.80
C ARG A 167 -12.24 15.95 -17.62
N ALA A 168 -12.66 14.98 -16.81
CA ALA A 168 -13.45 15.22 -15.60
C ALA A 168 -12.70 16.15 -14.61
N ALA A 169 -11.43 15.86 -14.33
CA ALA A 169 -10.62 16.69 -13.44
C ALA A 169 -10.38 18.10 -14.00
N ALA A 170 -10.27 18.27 -15.32
CA ALA A 170 -10.15 19.58 -15.95
C ALA A 170 -11.44 20.39 -15.82
N GLN A 171 -12.60 19.76 -16.05
CA GLN A 171 -13.91 20.38 -15.88
C GLN A 171 -14.15 20.81 -14.42
N GLU A 172 -13.80 19.94 -13.47
CA GLU A 172 -13.94 20.24 -12.05
C GLU A 172 -13.06 21.43 -11.62
N ARG A 173 -11.82 21.51 -12.11
CA ARG A 173 -10.93 22.65 -11.86
C ARG A 173 -11.44 23.94 -12.49
N ALA A 174 -12.00 23.87 -13.70
CA ALA A 174 -12.62 25.02 -14.34
C ALA A 174 -13.81 25.52 -13.50
N ALA A 175 -14.69 24.61 -13.07
CA ALA A 175 -15.82 24.94 -12.22
C ALA A 175 -15.38 25.48 -10.84
N ALA A 176 -14.32 24.93 -10.25
CA ALA A 176 -13.76 25.43 -8.99
C ALA A 176 -13.20 26.85 -9.14
N ARG A 177 -12.47 27.14 -10.23
CA ARG A 177 -11.97 28.49 -10.53
C ARG A 177 -13.09 29.49 -10.73
N GLU A 178 -14.16 29.11 -11.43
CA GLU A 178 -15.35 29.95 -11.58
C GLU A 178 -16.06 30.22 -10.25
N ARG A 179 -16.14 29.22 -9.36
CA ARG A 179 -16.66 29.41 -8.00
C ARG A 179 -15.79 30.39 -7.20
N THR A 180 -14.48 30.19 -7.16
CA THR A 180 -13.55 31.06 -6.41
C THR A 180 -13.47 32.48 -6.99
N ALA A 181 -13.66 32.64 -8.30
CA ALA A 181 -13.74 33.96 -8.93
C ALA A 181 -15.04 34.72 -8.62
N LYS A 182 -16.12 34.01 -8.22
CA LYS A 182 -17.40 34.61 -7.82
C LYS A 182 -17.52 34.84 -6.31
N THR A 183 -16.71 34.17 -5.48
CA THR A 183 -16.67 34.35 -4.02
C THR A 183 -15.32 34.90 -3.56
N SER A 184 -15.10 36.21 -3.77
CA SER A 184 -14.16 36.94 -2.93
C SER A 184 -14.82 37.24 -1.58
N ARG A 185 -14.31 36.60 -0.52
CA ARG A 185 -14.66 36.64 0.91
C ARG A 185 -15.28 35.31 1.38
N ASP A 186 -14.70 34.82 2.47
CA ASP A 186 -15.00 33.59 3.22
C ASP A 186 -14.40 32.29 2.66
N ALA A 187 -13.09 32.16 2.86
CA ALA A 187 -12.35 30.91 2.73
C ALA A 187 -12.31 30.19 4.09
N SER A 188 -13.30 29.36 4.37
CA SER A 188 -13.17 28.20 5.27
C SER A 188 -14.45 27.35 5.20
N ALA A 189 -14.56 26.52 4.16
CA ALA A 189 -15.46 25.38 4.17
C ALA A 189 -14.61 24.09 4.12
N PRO A 190 -14.84 23.11 5.01
CA PRO A 190 -14.14 21.84 4.96
C PRO A 190 -14.48 21.13 3.65
N ARG A 191 -13.46 20.57 2.98
CA ARG A 191 -13.66 19.69 1.83
C ARG A 191 -14.07 18.32 2.39
N ASP A 192 -15.33 17.96 2.23
CA ASP A 192 -15.90 16.67 2.64
C ASP A 192 -15.57 15.49 1.71
N ASP A 193 -14.57 15.62 0.82
CA ASP A 193 -13.95 14.48 0.15
C ASP A 193 -12.72 14.07 0.97
N ALA A 194 -12.97 13.30 2.03
CA ALA A 194 -11.95 12.86 2.98
C ALA A 194 -10.80 12.12 2.27
N CYS A 195 -9.58 12.66 2.37
CA CYS A 195 -8.30 12.12 1.86
C CYS A 195 -7.84 12.64 0.47
N ALA A 196 -7.41 13.91 0.41
CA ALA A 196 -6.59 14.44 -0.69
C ALA A 196 -5.24 14.98 -0.13
N PRO A 197 -4.10 14.31 -0.39
CA PRO A 197 -2.81 14.79 0.11
C PRO A 197 -2.42 16.13 -0.54
N PRO A 198 -1.66 17.00 0.15
CA PRO A 198 -1.31 18.33 -0.33
C PRO A 198 -0.63 18.33 -1.71
N GLY A 199 -0.95 19.35 -2.52
CA GLY A 199 -0.36 19.55 -3.84
C GLY A 199 -1.11 18.87 -4.98
N ARG A 200 -0.68 19.14 -6.21
CA ARG A 200 -1.20 18.43 -7.39
C ARG A 200 -0.59 17.03 -7.50
N PRO A 201 -1.29 16.05 -8.09
CA PRO A 201 -0.69 14.77 -8.43
C PRO A 201 0.52 14.94 -9.37
N PRO A 202 1.58 14.13 -9.21
CA PRO A 202 2.69 14.09 -10.16
C PRO A 202 2.22 13.52 -11.50
N ARG A 203 2.88 13.95 -12.58
CA ARG A 203 2.64 13.49 -13.96
C ARG A 203 3.20 12.09 -14.20
N ASP A 204 4.38 11.82 -13.66
CA ASP A 204 5.12 10.58 -13.81
C ASP A 204 6.02 10.33 -12.59
N PHE A 205 6.73 9.20 -12.61
CA PHE A 205 7.66 8.79 -11.56
C PHE A 205 8.89 9.71 -11.47
N ASP A 206 9.37 10.25 -12.60
CA ASP A 206 10.51 11.17 -12.64
C ASP A 206 10.18 12.50 -11.94
N GLU A 207 8.98 13.04 -12.16
CA GLU A 207 8.49 14.24 -11.48
C GLU A 207 8.32 13.99 -9.98
N LEU A 208 7.76 12.84 -9.59
CA LEU A 208 7.66 12.47 -8.18
C LEU A 208 9.04 12.44 -7.52
N ALA A 209 10.02 11.76 -8.12
CA ALA A 209 11.36 11.65 -7.54
C ALA A 209 12.02 13.03 -7.37
N ARG A 210 11.89 13.87 -8.42
CA ARG A 210 12.58 15.15 -8.51
C ARG A 210 11.96 16.24 -7.66
N VAL A 211 10.64 16.38 -7.67
CA VAL A 211 9.93 17.51 -7.03
C VAL A 211 8.76 17.12 -6.12
N GLY A 212 8.47 15.82 -5.97
CA GLY A 212 7.43 15.35 -5.06
C GLY A 212 7.69 15.77 -3.62
N GLY A 213 6.70 16.37 -2.97
CA GLY A 213 6.83 16.83 -1.59
C GLY A 213 7.69 18.09 -1.40
N PHE A 214 8.04 18.83 -2.46
CA PHE A 214 8.79 20.09 -2.31
C PHE A 214 7.90 21.28 -1.91
N PRO A 215 8.38 22.21 -1.05
CA PRO A 215 9.73 22.27 -0.47
C PRO A 215 10.02 21.09 0.47
N ALA A 216 11.16 20.43 0.26
CA ALA A 216 11.45 19.18 0.95
C ALA A 216 11.76 19.44 2.42
N VAL A 217 11.05 18.76 3.30
CA VAL A 217 11.23 18.83 4.75
C VAL A 217 12.48 18.07 5.23
N SER A 218 13.04 17.19 4.39
CA SER A 218 14.27 16.45 4.69
C SER A 218 15.18 16.24 3.48
N SER A 219 16.43 15.88 3.75
CA SER A 219 17.42 15.37 2.79
C SER A 219 17.89 13.97 3.23
N ALA A 220 18.41 13.15 2.31
CA ALA A 220 18.94 11.82 2.66
C ALA A 220 20.40 11.91 3.15
N VAL A 221 20.70 11.34 4.33
CA VAL A 221 22.07 11.28 4.90
C VAL A 221 23.09 10.69 3.92
N GLY A 222 22.68 9.64 3.20
CA GLY A 222 23.58 8.82 2.40
C GLY A 222 23.89 9.33 1.01
N ARG A 223 23.11 10.29 0.49
CA ARG A 223 23.14 10.64 -0.93
C ARG A 223 22.91 12.13 -1.15
N ARG A 224 23.85 12.72 -1.89
CA ARG A 224 23.78 14.13 -2.34
C ARG A 224 22.73 14.33 -3.43
N GLU A 225 22.49 13.32 -4.27
CA GLU A 225 21.48 13.32 -5.33
C GLU A 225 20.43 12.23 -5.09
N SER A 226 19.40 12.55 -4.29
CA SER A 226 18.26 11.66 -4.03
C SER A 226 17.06 11.93 -4.94
N SER A 227 17.15 12.92 -5.83
CA SER A 227 16.07 13.46 -6.65
C SER A 227 15.70 12.62 -7.88
N ASN A 228 16.38 11.50 -8.12
CA ASN A 228 16.06 10.55 -9.20
C ASN A 228 15.67 9.17 -8.67
N HIS A 229 15.48 9.01 -7.35
CA HIS A 229 15.12 7.74 -6.75
C HIS A 229 13.75 7.80 -6.09
N LEU A 230 13.05 6.67 -6.18
CA LEU A 230 11.78 6.43 -5.51
C LEU A 230 11.92 5.28 -4.53
N ALA A 231 11.01 5.27 -3.56
CA ALA A 231 10.72 4.09 -2.78
C ALA A 231 9.35 3.54 -3.16
N THR A 232 9.29 2.25 -3.44
CA THR A 232 8.05 1.47 -3.55
C THR A 232 7.72 0.92 -2.17
N VAL A 233 6.52 1.22 -1.68
CA VAL A 233 6.02 0.84 -0.36
C VAL A 233 4.82 -0.07 -0.57
N VAL A 234 4.90 -1.28 -0.04
CA VAL A 234 3.75 -2.20 0.05
C VAL A 234 3.53 -2.49 1.53
N ALA A 235 2.31 -2.32 2.00
CA ALA A 235 1.95 -2.55 3.39
C ALA A 235 0.62 -3.29 3.50
N ASP A 236 0.44 -4.02 4.60
CA ASP A 236 -0.72 -4.89 4.82
C ASP A 236 -0.89 -5.08 6.33
N GLY A 237 -2.15 -5.03 6.79
CA GLY A 237 -2.53 -5.19 8.18
C GLY A 237 -2.15 -6.56 8.74
N ASN A 238 -1.64 -6.56 9.96
CA ASN A 238 -1.38 -7.77 10.69
C ASN A 238 -2.66 -8.24 11.37
N ARG A 239 -3.10 -9.46 11.05
CA ARG A 239 -4.22 -10.16 11.71
C ARG A 239 -5.56 -9.42 11.62
N VAL A 240 -5.76 -8.59 10.59
CA VAL A 240 -7.04 -7.92 10.34
C VAL A 240 -8.15 -8.95 10.08
N GLY A 241 -7.83 -10.06 9.40
CA GLY A 241 -8.75 -11.20 9.24
C GLY A 241 -9.23 -11.79 10.58
N ASP A 242 -8.33 -11.97 11.56
CA ASP A 242 -8.70 -12.47 12.89
C ASP A 242 -9.64 -11.51 13.63
N ILE A 243 -9.48 -10.19 13.41
CA ILE A 243 -10.36 -9.17 13.96
C ILE A 243 -11.75 -9.28 13.33
N PHE A 244 -11.84 -9.38 12.01
CA PHE A 244 -13.12 -9.60 11.33
C PHE A 244 -13.82 -10.89 11.79
N THR A 245 -13.08 -11.99 11.99
CA THR A 245 -13.65 -13.24 12.51
C THR A 245 -14.23 -13.05 13.91
N GLN A 246 -13.53 -12.32 14.79
CA GLN A 246 -14.02 -12.03 16.13
C GLN A 246 -15.23 -11.09 16.12
N LEU A 247 -15.24 -10.07 15.26
CA LEU A 247 -16.38 -9.16 15.09
C LEU A 247 -17.62 -9.92 14.58
N ARG A 248 -17.46 -10.85 13.64
CA ARG A 248 -18.56 -11.71 13.18
C ARG A 248 -19.08 -12.64 14.26
N GLY A 249 -18.20 -13.08 15.17
CA GLY A 249 -18.57 -13.87 16.34
C GLY A 249 -19.58 -13.19 17.26
N LEU A 250 -19.71 -11.86 17.19
CA LEU A 250 -20.73 -11.09 17.91
C LEU A 250 -22.14 -11.28 17.35
N LYS A 251 -22.29 -11.87 16.15
CA LYS A 251 -23.56 -12.15 15.47
C LYS A 251 -24.47 -10.92 15.32
N ASP A 252 -23.87 -9.75 15.13
CA ASP A 252 -24.55 -8.48 14.90
C ASP A 252 -24.22 -7.95 13.49
N ASP A 253 -25.24 -7.89 12.64
CA ASP A 253 -25.12 -7.43 11.25
C ASP A 253 -24.76 -5.93 11.14
N THR A 254 -25.12 -5.13 12.15
CA THR A 254 -24.76 -3.70 12.21
C THR A 254 -23.27 -3.55 12.46
N VAL A 255 -22.71 -4.33 13.38
CA VAL A 255 -21.26 -4.32 13.67
C VAL A 255 -20.45 -4.72 12.44
N ASN A 256 -20.85 -5.78 11.76
CA ASN A 256 -20.13 -6.27 10.58
C ASN A 256 -20.10 -5.23 9.45
N ARG A 257 -21.24 -4.57 9.21
CA ARG A 257 -21.35 -3.51 8.20
C ARG A 257 -20.50 -2.30 8.55
N LEU A 258 -20.60 -1.82 9.79
CA LEU A 258 -19.80 -0.69 10.28
C LEU A 258 -18.31 -1.00 10.24
N ALA A 259 -17.91 -2.24 10.52
CA ALA A 259 -16.51 -2.65 10.56
C ALA A 259 -15.84 -2.59 9.18
N VAL A 260 -16.47 -3.11 8.13
CA VAL A 260 -15.86 -3.12 6.78
C VAL A 260 -15.60 -1.69 6.30
N ASP A 261 -16.60 -0.81 6.43
CA ASP A 261 -16.49 0.58 5.98
C ASP A 261 -15.52 1.40 6.84
N ALA A 262 -15.62 1.28 8.17
CA ALA A 262 -14.78 2.04 9.08
C ALA A 262 -13.29 1.64 8.97
N LEU A 263 -12.99 0.34 8.82
CA LEU A 263 -11.60 -0.13 8.70
C LEU A 263 -10.98 0.23 7.33
N SER A 264 -11.77 0.17 6.25
CA SER A 264 -11.34 0.64 4.92
C SER A 264 -11.06 2.16 4.93
N THR A 265 -11.95 2.93 5.56
CA THR A 265 -11.81 4.38 5.72
C THR A 265 -10.61 4.73 6.62
N ALA A 266 -10.37 3.97 7.69
CA ALA A 266 -9.21 4.13 8.56
C ALA A 266 -7.89 3.95 7.79
N THR A 267 -7.78 2.91 6.97
CA THR A 267 -6.57 2.66 6.15
C THR A 267 -6.34 3.80 5.15
N ARG A 268 -7.38 4.25 4.45
CA ARG A 268 -7.28 5.40 3.52
C ARG A 268 -6.84 6.67 4.25
N THR A 269 -7.45 6.95 5.40
CA THR A 269 -7.13 8.12 6.23
C THR A 269 -5.70 8.08 6.71
N ALA A 270 -5.21 6.93 7.18
CA ALA A 270 -3.83 6.74 7.62
C ALA A 270 -2.82 7.05 6.50
N VAL A 271 -3.06 6.55 5.28
CA VAL A 271 -2.21 6.84 4.11
C VAL A 271 -2.16 8.34 3.83
N CYS A 272 -3.30 9.03 3.83
CA CYS A 272 -3.35 10.47 3.60
C CYS A 272 -2.68 11.29 4.69
N ARG A 273 -2.88 10.94 5.96
CA ARG A 273 -2.21 11.62 7.07
C ARG A 273 -0.70 11.44 6.98
N ALA A 274 -0.23 10.22 6.69
CA ALA A 274 1.19 9.95 6.49
C ALA A 274 1.79 10.78 5.34
N LEU A 275 1.11 10.86 4.19
CA LEU A 275 1.54 11.71 3.06
C LEU A 275 1.53 13.21 3.38
N THR A 276 0.57 13.65 4.20
CA THR A 276 0.48 15.05 4.64
C THR A 276 1.61 15.40 5.60
N LEU A 277 1.96 14.49 6.53
CA LEU A 277 3.02 14.68 7.51
C LEU A 277 4.42 14.78 6.90
N ILE A 278 4.67 14.06 5.80
CA ILE A 278 5.95 14.17 5.08
C ILE A 278 6.01 15.37 4.13
N ALA A 279 4.88 16.03 3.83
CA ALA A 279 4.84 17.11 2.84
C ALA A 279 3.63 18.05 3.01
N PRO A 280 3.53 18.78 4.13
CA PRO A 280 2.33 19.51 4.52
C PRO A 280 1.96 20.67 3.58
N SER A 281 2.94 21.25 2.89
CA SER A 281 2.77 22.46 2.07
C SER A 281 3.32 22.28 0.66
N SER A 282 3.30 21.05 0.14
CA SER A 282 3.92 20.74 -1.14
C SER A 282 3.09 21.17 -2.35
N ALA A 283 3.77 21.67 -3.39
CA ALA A 283 3.11 22.00 -4.65
C ALA A 283 2.77 20.73 -5.47
N VAL A 284 3.61 19.70 -5.36
CA VAL A 284 3.42 18.38 -5.96
C VAL A 284 3.37 17.35 -4.83
N GLN A 285 2.35 16.48 -4.86
CA GLN A 285 2.16 15.44 -3.85
C GLN A 285 3.43 14.61 -3.62
N ALA A 286 3.67 14.25 -2.36
CA ALA A 286 4.82 13.43 -1.95
C ALA A 286 4.61 11.92 -2.12
N GLY A 287 3.57 11.51 -2.82
CA GLY A 287 3.34 10.12 -3.14
C GLY A 287 2.36 9.92 -4.28
N ILE A 288 2.47 8.76 -4.92
CA ILE A 288 1.46 8.21 -5.80
C ILE A 288 0.84 7.03 -5.07
N VAL A 289 -0.42 7.17 -4.69
CA VAL A 289 -1.22 6.06 -4.16
C VAL A 289 -1.72 5.23 -5.34
N HIS A 290 -1.18 4.03 -5.52
CA HIS A 290 -1.56 3.13 -6.62
C HIS A 290 -2.76 2.29 -6.27
N PHE A 291 -2.84 1.84 -5.02
CA PHE A 291 -3.92 1.02 -4.50
C PHE A 291 -4.03 1.18 -2.98
N VAL A 292 -5.27 1.34 -2.48
CA VAL A 292 -5.64 1.18 -1.07
C VAL A 292 -6.98 0.48 -1.03
N GLY A 293 -7.00 -0.76 -0.54
CA GLY A 293 -8.22 -1.56 -0.44
C GLY A 293 -8.16 -2.47 0.78
N GLY A 294 -9.21 -2.44 1.60
CA GLY A 294 -9.16 -3.08 2.91
C GLY A 294 -7.99 -2.52 3.74
N ASP A 295 -7.05 -3.39 4.09
CA ASP A 295 -5.81 -3.09 4.80
C ASP A 295 -4.55 -3.12 3.90
N ASP A 296 -4.70 -3.46 2.62
CA ASP A 296 -3.61 -3.46 1.64
C ASP A 296 -3.32 -2.04 1.14
N VAL A 297 -2.04 -1.68 1.11
CA VAL A 297 -1.53 -0.37 0.68
C VAL A 297 -0.38 -0.56 -0.30
N PHE A 298 -0.45 0.14 -1.44
CA PHE A 298 0.66 0.23 -2.40
C PHE A 298 0.86 1.69 -2.84
N VAL A 299 2.03 2.23 -2.50
CA VAL A 299 2.38 3.65 -2.69
C VAL A 299 3.82 3.78 -3.22
N SER A 300 4.05 4.71 -4.14
CA SER A 300 5.40 5.20 -4.45
C SER A 300 5.64 6.57 -3.83
N VAL A 301 6.77 6.77 -3.17
CA VAL A 301 7.17 8.05 -2.56
C VAL A 301 8.61 8.43 -2.98
N PRO A 302 9.03 9.70 -2.89
CA PRO A 302 10.44 10.06 -3.07
C PRO A 302 11.31 9.30 -2.07
N ALA A 303 12.44 8.77 -2.51
CA ALA A 303 13.29 7.91 -1.68
C ALA A 303 13.74 8.61 -0.37
N ARG A 304 13.96 9.93 -0.41
CA ARG A 304 14.33 10.74 0.77
C ARG A 304 13.27 10.79 1.86
N GLU A 305 11.99 10.62 1.52
CA GLU A 305 10.87 10.68 2.47
C GLU A 305 10.39 9.29 2.90
N ALA A 306 10.92 8.24 2.28
CA ALA A 306 10.44 6.86 2.43
C ALA A 306 10.39 6.36 3.87
N TRP A 307 11.44 6.61 4.66
CA TRP A 307 11.48 6.22 6.07
C TRP A 307 10.45 6.96 6.91
N ARG A 308 10.25 8.26 6.65
CA ARG A 308 9.23 9.05 7.36
C ARG A 308 7.84 8.56 6.99
N PHE A 309 7.60 8.35 5.70
CA PHE A 309 6.33 7.85 5.21
C PHE A 309 6.00 6.48 5.83
N ALA A 310 6.89 5.50 5.75
CA ALA A 310 6.65 4.17 6.31
C ALA A 310 6.40 4.23 7.84
N THR A 311 7.14 5.08 8.54
CA THR A 311 7.00 5.23 10.00
C THR A 311 5.68 5.90 10.37
N TYR A 312 5.31 7.00 9.70
CA TYR A 312 4.04 7.67 9.94
C TYR A 312 2.86 6.84 9.47
N LEU A 313 2.97 6.10 8.36
CA LEU A 313 1.93 5.19 7.88
C LEU A 313 1.57 4.18 8.96
N GLY A 314 2.56 3.51 9.56
CA GLY A 314 2.29 2.57 10.65
C GLY A 314 1.68 3.24 11.89
N ARG A 315 2.17 4.42 12.28
CA ARG A 315 1.63 5.17 13.43
C ARG A 315 0.18 5.59 13.22
N GLU A 316 -0.11 6.19 12.08
CA GLU A 316 -1.46 6.66 11.75
C GLU A 316 -2.40 5.47 11.55
N PHE A 317 -1.93 4.36 10.97
CA PHE A 317 -2.73 3.14 10.86
C PHE A 317 -3.18 2.62 12.23
N ASP A 318 -2.25 2.49 13.19
CA ASP A 318 -2.57 2.06 14.56
C ASP A 318 -3.57 3.03 15.23
N HIS A 319 -3.42 4.34 14.98
CA HIS A 319 -4.31 5.37 15.51
C HIS A 319 -5.72 5.30 14.91
N GLU A 320 -5.83 5.28 13.58
CA GLU A 320 -7.11 5.27 12.87
C GLU A 320 -7.87 3.96 13.11
N MET A 321 -7.19 2.81 13.13
CA MET A 321 -7.82 1.52 13.40
C MET A 321 -8.40 1.46 14.82
N ARG A 322 -7.70 2.03 15.80
CA ARG A 322 -8.22 2.14 17.17
C ARG A 322 -9.43 3.08 17.24
N GLY A 323 -9.41 4.18 16.48
CA GLY A 323 -10.54 5.08 16.35
C GLY A 323 -11.77 4.37 15.78
N ALA A 324 -11.60 3.67 14.66
CA ALA A 324 -12.66 2.90 14.00
C ALA A 324 -13.30 1.85 14.93
N LEU A 325 -12.50 1.07 15.67
CA LEU A 325 -13.02 0.10 16.63
C LEU A 325 -13.87 0.75 17.74
N ARG A 326 -13.44 1.90 18.27
CA ARG A 326 -14.23 2.65 19.26
C ARG A 326 -15.54 3.17 18.68
N GLU A 327 -15.50 3.73 17.49
CA GLU A 327 -16.68 4.25 16.81
C GLU A 327 -17.73 3.16 16.55
N ILE A 328 -17.28 1.95 16.18
CA ILE A 328 -18.17 0.78 16.03
C ILE A 328 -18.83 0.43 17.38
N ALA A 329 -18.05 0.39 18.46
CA ALA A 329 -18.58 0.09 19.80
C ALA A 329 -19.60 1.13 20.30
N GLU A 330 -19.45 2.40 19.91
CA GLU A 330 -20.39 3.46 20.23
C GLU A 330 -21.67 3.36 19.39
N LYS A 331 -21.55 3.18 18.07
CA LYS A 331 -22.68 3.18 17.13
C LYS A 331 -23.55 1.93 17.21
N ALA A 332 -22.97 0.76 17.46
CA ALA A 332 -23.70 -0.51 17.43
C ALA A 332 -24.58 -0.76 18.68
N GLN A 333 -24.67 0.18 19.63
CA GLN A 333 -25.51 0.07 20.85
C GLN A 333 -25.35 -1.28 21.58
N LEU A 334 -24.13 -1.83 21.57
CA LEU A 334 -23.85 -3.17 22.03
C LEU A 334 -24.16 -3.36 23.52
N GLY A 335 -24.62 -4.57 23.86
CA GLY A 335 -24.68 -5.04 25.25
C GLY A 335 -23.28 -5.05 25.88
N GLU A 336 -23.22 -4.99 27.21
CA GLU A 336 -21.98 -4.83 27.98
C GLU A 336 -20.91 -5.89 27.66
N GLU A 337 -21.31 -7.14 27.45
CA GLU A 337 -20.41 -8.25 27.09
C GLU A 337 -19.78 -8.07 25.70
N SER A 338 -20.57 -7.64 24.71
CA SER A 338 -20.09 -7.41 23.34
C SER A 338 -19.20 -6.18 23.24
N ARG A 339 -19.52 -5.11 23.99
CA ARG A 339 -18.65 -3.93 24.13
C ARG A 339 -17.30 -4.30 24.74
N SER A 340 -17.32 -5.05 25.85
CA SER A 340 -16.10 -5.53 26.51
C SER A 340 -15.26 -6.45 25.63
N THR A 341 -15.88 -7.23 24.76
CA THR A 341 -15.16 -8.08 23.78
C THR A 341 -14.45 -7.21 22.74
N LEU A 342 -15.15 -6.20 22.21
CA LEU A 342 -14.59 -5.29 21.21
C LEU A 342 -13.43 -4.45 21.77
N GLU A 343 -13.55 -3.95 22.99
CA GLU A 343 -12.49 -3.20 23.68
C GLU A 343 -11.23 -4.03 23.98
N ARG A 344 -11.38 -5.36 24.09
CA ARG A 344 -10.27 -6.30 24.32
C ARG A 344 -9.58 -6.74 23.03
N LEU A 345 -10.10 -6.37 21.86
CA LEU A 345 -9.47 -6.72 20.59
C LEU A 345 -8.11 -6.01 20.47
N PRO A 346 -7.06 -6.72 20.04
CA PRO A 346 -5.77 -6.10 19.78
C PRO A 346 -5.92 -5.08 18.65
N THR A 347 -5.29 -3.91 18.78
CA THR A 347 -5.17 -2.98 17.65
C THR A 347 -4.32 -3.64 16.56
N PRO A 348 -4.81 -3.75 15.32
CA PRO A 348 -4.02 -4.29 14.24
C PRO A 348 -2.80 -3.41 14.00
N SER A 349 -1.66 -4.04 13.77
CA SER A 349 -0.41 -3.37 13.42
C SER A 349 -0.11 -3.54 11.93
N LEU A 350 0.91 -2.87 11.40
CA LEU A 350 1.20 -2.90 9.97
C LEU A 350 2.53 -3.59 9.63
N GLY A 351 2.51 -4.56 8.73
CA GLY A 351 3.71 -5.04 8.06
C GLY A 351 4.03 -4.13 6.87
N ILE A 352 5.30 -3.79 6.65
CA ILE A 352 5.71 -2.89 5.54
C ILE A 352 6.93 -3.46 4.82
N GLY A 353 6.83 -3.55 3.50
CA GLY A 353 7.94 -3.79 2.59
C GLY A 353 8.33 -2.51 1.85
N LEU A 354 9.63 -2.22 1.79
CA LEU A 354 10.16 -0.98 1.22
C LEU A 354 11.29 -1.25 0.21
N VAL A 355 11.19 -0.74 -1.01
CA VAL A 355 12.24 -0.95 -2.03
C VAL A 355 12.68 0.37 -2.62
N PHE A 356 13.96 0.68 -2.52
CA PHE A 356 14.58 1.85 -3.12
C PHE A 356 15.14 1.53 -4.50
N ALA A 357 14.79 2.34 -5.50
CA ALA A 357 15.28 2.18 -6.87
C ALA A 357 15.33 3.53 -7.61
N ASP A 358 16.05 3.56 -8.73
CA ASP A 358 15.98 4.67 -9.69
C ASP A 358 14.54 4.82 -10.23
N SER A 359 14.10 6.04 -10.53
CA SER A 359 12.72 6.32 -10.96
C SER A 359 12.33 5.62 -12.26
N ARG A 360 13.32 5.15 -13.05
CA ARG A 360 13.11 4.39 -14.29
C ARG A 360 13.14 2.87 -14.10
N HIS A 361 13.42 2.39 -12.89
CA HIS A 361 13.39 0.96 -12.61
C HIS A 361 11.95 0.43 -12.77
N PRO A 362 11.74 -0.77 -13.35
CA PRO A 362 10.40 -1.31 -13.52
C PRO A 362 9.65 -1.45 -12.19
N ILE A 363 8.50 -0.78 -12.11
CA ILE A 363 7.63 -0.78 -10.92
C ILE A 363 7.09 -2.17 -10.55
N ALA A 364 6.93 -3.06 -11.53
CA ALA A 364 6.52 -4.44 -11.29
C ALA A 364 7.59 -5.20 -10.49
N ASP A 365 8.88 -4.96 -10.80
CA ASP A 365 10.00 -5.60 -10.13
C ASP A 365 10.16 -5.06 -8.70
N THR A 366 10.06 -3.73 -8.52
CA THR A 366 10.10 -3.14 -7.17
C THR A 366 8.89 -3.52 -6.32
N HIS A 367 7.70 -3.67 -6.91
CA HIS A 367 6.51 -4.16 -6.22
C HIS A 367 6.68 -5.61 -5.77
N ALA A 368 7.14 -6.51 -6.65
CA ALA A 368 7.37 -7.91 -6.30
C ALA A 368 8.37 -8.06 -5.14
N LEU A 369 9.45 -7.28 -5.16
CA LEU A 369 10.44 -7.24 -4.08
C LEU A 369 9.88 -6.62 -2.80
N ALA A 370 9.08 -5.56 -2.90
CA ALA A 370 8.43 -4.95 -1.74
C ALA A 370 7.41 -5.91 -1.10
N ALA A 371 6.64 -6.66 -1.91
CA ALA A 371 5.75 -7.71 -1.42
C ALA A 371 6.53 -8.86 -0.75
N ALA A 372 7.70 -9.24 -1.27
CA ALA A 372 8.57 -10.21 -0.62
C ALA A 372 9.11 -9.70 0.73
N ALA A 373 9.51 -8.43 0.79
CA ALA A 373 9.94 -7.75 2.01
C ALA A 373 8.79 -7.67 3.04
N LEU A 374 7.57 -7.33 2.61
CA LEU A 374 6.37 -7.34 3.46
C LEU A 374 6.14 -8.72 4.08
N ARG A 375 6.21 -9.80 3.27
CA ARG A 375 6.09 -11.18 3.80
C ARG A 375 7.19 -11.52 4.79
N GLN A 376 8.40 -10.96 4.64
CA GLN A 376 9.47 -11.11 5.63
C GLN A 376 9.16 -10.32 6.91
N ALA A 377 8.65 -9.09 6.81
CA ALA A 377 8.25 -8.28 7.96
C ALA A 377 7.19 -8.99 8.81
N LYS A 378 6.13 -9.51 8.16
CA LYS A 378 5.06 -10.28 8.82
C LYS A 378 5.59 -11.53 9.52
N ARG A 379 6.51 -12.27 8.87
CA ARG A 379 7.14 -13.46 9.46
C ARG A 379 8.03 -13.12 10.65
N ALA A 380 8.80 -12.04 10.57
CA ALA A 380 9.73 -11.63 11.62
C ALA A 380 9.01 -11.27 12.94
N THR A 381 7.80 -10.69 12.86
CA THR A 381 7.00 -10.32 14.05
C THR A 381 5.88 -11.31 14.36
N ARG A 382 5.68 -12.34 13.52
CA ARG A 382 4.51 -13.24 13.56
C ARG A 382 3.17 -12.47 13.56
N GLY A 383 3.16 -11.27 12.97
CA GLY A 383 2.01 -10.37 12.97
C GLY A 383 1.64 -9.78 14.34
N LEU A 384 2.52 -9.85 15.34
CA LEU A 384 2.27 -9.31 16.69
C LEU A 384 2.70 -7.85 16.85
N ALA A 385 3.52 -7.34 15.94
CA ALA A 385 4.02 -5.97 15.97
C ALA A 385 4.26 -5.45 14.56
N GLY A 386 4.18 -4.12 14.41
CA GLY A 386 4.49 -3.44 13.16
C GLY A 386 5.99 -3.47 12.87
N ALA A 387 6.35 -3.75 11.62
CA ALA A 387 7.75 -3.86 11.20
C ALA A 387 7.95 -3.50 9.73
N VAL A 388 9.15 -3.04 9.42
CA VAL A 388 9.61 -2.66 8.08
C VAL A 388 10.77 -3.55 7.67
N VAL A 389 10.69 -4.11 6.47
CA VAL A 389 11.82 -4.75 5.78
C VAL A 389 12.08 -4.00 4.49
N TRP A 390 13.35 -3.80 4.14
CA TRP A 390 13.70 -3.00 2.97
C TRP A 390 14.82 -3.60 2.14
N ALA A 391 14.83 -3.26 0.85
CA ALA A 391 15.93 -3.52 -0.08
C ALA A 391 16.36 -2.21 -0.78
N ASP A 392 17.67 -2.03 -0.92
CA ASP A 392 18.23 -0.92 -1.71
C ASP A 392 18.85 -1.46 -3.00
N LEU A 393 18.08 -1.41 -4.11
CA LEU A 393 18.49 -1.93 -5.42
C LEU A 393 19.69 -1.21 -6.02
N THR A 394 20.12 -0.10 -5.41
CA THR A 394 21.37 0.54 -5.80
C THR A 394 22.61 -0.19 -5.28
N THR A 395 22.42 -1.21 -4.42
CA THR A 395 23.50 -1.90 -3.69
C THR A 395 23.32 -3.40 -3.59
N GLU A 396 22.08 -3.86 -3.49
CA GLU A 396 21.77 -5.27 -3.25
C GLU A 396 20.51 -5.64 -4.06
N PRO A 397 20.46 -6.84 -4.66
CA PRO A 397 19.33 -7.23 -5.50
C PRO A 397 18.09 -7.64 -4.67
N HIS A 398 18.27 -8.02 -3.41
CA HIS A 398 17.22 -8.53 -2.52
C HIS A 398 17.51 -8.12 -1.07
N PRO A 399 16.49 -7.99 -0.20
CA PRO A 399 16.72 -7.78 1.23
C PRO A 399 17.41 -9.01 1.85
N PRO A 400 18.39 -8.85 2.75
CA PRO A 400 18.91 -9.94 3.58
C PRO A 400 17.79 -10.61 4.38
N ARG A 401 17.87 -11.93 4.57
CA ARG A 401 16.81 -12.75 5.19
C ARG A 401 16.50 -12.38 6.65
N ASP A 402 17.49 -11.87 7.36
CA ASP A 402 17.46 -11.50 8.78
C ASP A 402 17.12 -10.01 9.01
N ARG A 403 17.04 -9.21 7.94
CA ARG A 403 16.79 -7.77 8.05
C ARG A 403 15.37 -7.49 8.51
N VAL A 404 15.24 -6.65 9.53
CA VAL A 404 13.95 -6.11 10.01
C VAL A 404 14.19 -4.90 10.90
N ALA A 405 13.31 -3.89 10.82
CA ALA A 405 13.23 -2.79 11.77
C ALA A 405 11.82 -2.74 12.38
N ARG A 406 11.71 -2.68 13.71
CA ARG A 406 10.40 -2.51 14.35
C ARG A 406 9.92 -1.07 14.17
N LEU A 407 8.62 -0.90 14.01
CA LEU A 407 8.01 0.42 13.86
C LEU A 407 8.26 1.30 15.09
N THR A 408 8.26 0.71 16.29
CA THR A 408 8.58 1.39 17.55
C THR A 408 10.00 1.97 17.56
N ASP A 409 10.96 1.23 17.02
CA ASP A 409 12.35 1.69 16.93
C ASP A 409 12.48 2.84 15.93
N LEU A 410 11.77 2.75 14.79
CA LEU A 410 11.76 3.81 13.78
C LEU A 410 11.11 5.09 14.29
N LEU A 411 10.02 4.98 15.05
CA LEU A 411 9.38 6.12 15.70
C LEU A 411 10.34 6.81 16.68
N ALA A 412 11.02 6.04 17.53
CA ALA A 412 12.03 6.56 18.45
C ALA A 412 13.22 7.21 17.72
N ASP A 413 13.63 6.66 16.57
CA ASP A 413 14.74 7.20 15.78
C ASP A 413 14.37 8.52 15.08
N LEU A 414 13.08 8.73 14.75
CA LEU A 414 12.55 9.95 14.12
C LEU A 414 12.12 11.04 15.11
N ASP A 415 11.95 10.73 16.40
CA ASP A 415 11.48 11.67 17.43
C ASP A 415 12.39 12.93 17.52
N PRO A 416 11.88 14.13 17.22
CA PRO A 416 12.67 15.36 17.27
C PRO A 416 12.90 15.89 18.69
N ASP A 417 12.10 15.49 19.69
CA ASP A 417 11.93 16.23 20.96
C ASP A 417 12.89 15.79 22.08
N GLY A 418 14.07 15.27 21.73
CA GLY A 418 15.20 15.10 22.66
C GLY A 418 15.03 14.02 23.74
N SER A 419 13.87 13.40 23.87
CA SER A 419 13.57 12.29 24.81
C SER A 419 14.05 10.93 24.31
N ARG A 420 15.12 10.91 23.50
CA ARG A 420 15.61 9.70 22.86
C ARG A 420 16.24 8.79 23.91
N GLY A 421 15.76 7.56 23.98
CA GLY A 421 16.44 6.51 24.75
C GLY A 421 17.88 6.28 24.27
N THR A 422 18.69 5.66 25.12
CA THR A 422 20.09 5.31 24.82
C THR A 422 20.22 4.52 23.53
N ASP A 423 19.28 3.60 23.28
CA ASP A 423 19.31 2.71 22.12
C ASP A 423 19.05 3.45 20.81
N ALA A 424 18.09 4.38 20.81
CA ALA A 424 17.81 5.22 19.64
C ALA A 424 19.02 6.10 19.31
N THR A 425 19.64 6.70 20.33
CA THR A 425 20.87 7.49 20.16
C THR A 425 21.99 6.67 19.53
N ALA A 426 22.25 5.45 20.04
CA ALA A 426 23.27 4.57 19.48
C ALA A 426 22.99 4.18 18.01
N ARG A 427 21.72 3.90 17.65
CA ARG A 427 21.33 3.62 16.27
C ARG A 427 21.57 4.82 15.35
N LEU A 428 21.23 6.02 15.81
CA LEU A 428 21.40 7.27 15.08
C LEU A 428 22.87 7.64 14.88
N ASP A 429 23.73 7.37 15.86
CA ASP A 429 25.17 7.59 15.74
C ASP A 429 25.77 6.79 14.57
N VAL A 430 25.36 5.53 14.41
CA VAL A 430 25.74 4.70 13.26
C VAL A 430 25.21 5.29 11.96
N MET A 431 23.93 5.70 11.93
CA MET A 431 23.32 6.25 10.72
C MET A 431 23.93 7.58 10.29
N ARG A 432 24.39 8.39 11.25
CA ARG A 432 24.98 9.72 11.02
C ARG A 432 26.49 9.69 10.79
N LEU A 433 27.12 8.51 10.81
CA LEU A 433 28.53 8.36 10.44
C LEU A 433 28.82 9.04 9.09
N PRO A 434 29.95 9.75 8.91
CA PRO A 434 30.32 10.31 7.61
C PRO A 434 30.43 9.25 6.50
N PRO A 435 30.29 9.62 5.21
CA PRO A 435 30.31 8.66 4.10
C PRO A 435 31.52 7.72 4.09
N SER A 436 32.73 8.26 4.34
CA SER A 436 33.97 7.47 4.40
C SER A 436 33.97 6.48 5.57
N ALA A 437 33.46 6.89 6.73
CA ALA A 437 33.33 6.03 7.90
C ALA A 437 32.32 4.90 7.66
N ARG A 438 31.17 5.20 7.05
CA ARG A 438 30.17 4.17 6.67
C ARG A 438 30.74 3.16 5.69
N ALA A 439 31.44 3.62 4.65
CA ALA A 439 32.05 2.74 3.66
C ALA A 439 33.15 1.84 4.29
N SER A 440 34.00 2.42 5.14
CA SER A 440 35.02 1.67 5.87
C SER A 440 34.40 0.61 6.79
N LEU A 441 33.39 0.97 7.60
CA LEU A 441 32.72 0.04 8.50
C LEU A 441 31.96 -1.06 7.72
N ALA A 442 31.29 -0.71 6.61
CA ALA A 442 30.64 -1.68 5.74
C ALA A 442 31.63 -2.70 5.16
N SER A 443 32.82 -2.24 4.73
CA SER A 443 33.88 -3.13 4.25
C SER A 443 34.41 -4.06 5.35
N VAL A 444 34.54 -3.55 6.58
CA VAL A 444 34.95 -4.35 7.75
C VAL A 444 33.93 -5.46 8.02
N LEU A 445 32.64 -5.11 8.07
CA LEU A 445 31.58 -6.09 8.28
C LEU A 445 31.55 -7.13 7.17
N ALA A 446 31.61 -6.70 5.91
CA ALA A 446 31.57 -7.59 4.75
C ALA A 446 32.76 -8.57 4.69
N SER A 447 33.94 -8.18 5.20
CA SER A 447 35.13 -9.03 5.14
C SER A 447 35.03 -10.33 5.94
N ALA A 448 34.11 -10.39 6.91
CA ALA A 448 33.89 -11.56 7.76
C ALA A 448 32.49 -12.16 7.60
N TRP A 449 31.61 -11.57 6.77
CA TRP A 449 30.21 -11.97 6.66
C TRP A 449 30.01 -12.98 5.53
N GLY A 450 29.67 -14.22 5.88
CA GLY A 450 29.31 -15.27 4.93
C GLY A 450 27.86 -15.15 4.42
N PRO A 451 27.52 -15.75 3.26
CA PRO A 451 26.20 -15.61 2.62
C PRO A 451 25.01 -16.07 3.49
N ASN A 452 25.25 -16.90 4.50
CA ASN A 452 24.21 -17.42 5.42
C ASN A 452 24.27 -16.81 6.83
N GLY A 453 24.99 -15.70 7.03
CA GLY A 453 25.19 -15.11 8.38
C GLY A 453 26.31 -15.75 9.19
N GLU A 454 27.02 -16.72 8.60
CA GLU A 454 28.26 -17.25 9.15
C GLU A 454 29.28 -16.12 9.33
N GLY A 455 30.00 -16.12 10.45
CA GLY A 455 31.00 -15.09 10.76
C GLY A 455 30.44 -13.77 11.30
N ALA A 456 29.13 -13.65 11.58
CA ALA A 456 28.55 -12.44 12.19
C ALA A 456 29.21 -12.05 13.53
N ALA A 457 29.54 -13.02 14.40
CA ALA A 457 30.28 -12.76 15.64
C ALA A 457 31.72 -12.26 15.38
N THR A 458 32.38 -12.77 14.34
CA THR A 458 33.70 -12.28 13.91
C THR A 458 33.60 -10.86 13.34
N ALA A 459 32.57 -10.59 12.54
CA ALA A 459 32.27 -9.25 12.03
C ALA A 459 32.01 -8.27 13.18
N ALA A 460 31.35 -8.71 14.25
CA ALA A 460 31.14 -7.91 15.46
C ALA A 460 32.46 -7.49 16.11
N ALA A 461 33.38 -8.44 16.30
CA ALA A 461 34.70 -8.18 16.88
C ALA A 461 35.53 -7.20 16.04
N LEU A 462 35.49 -7.34 14.71
CA LEU A 462 36.16 -6.43 13.78
C LEU A 462 35.53 -5.02 13.79
N ALA A 463 34.20 -4.93 13.84
CA ALA A 463 33.48 -3.66 13.96
C ALA A 463 33.80 -2.95 15.28
N ALA A 464 33.88 -3.68 16.39
CA ALA A 464 34.30 -3.14 17.68
C ALA A 464 35.75 -2.64 17.64
N GLN A 465 36.66 -3.39 17.02
CA GLN A 465 38.05 -2.94 16.83
C GLN A 465 38.13 -1.67 15.98
N TRP A 466 37.33 -1.59 14.91
CA TRP A 466 37.22 -0.40 14.08
C TRP A 466 36.70 0.80 14.88
N ALA A 467 35.68 0.61 15.71
CA ALA A 467 35.10 1.65 16.56
C ALA A 467 36.14 2.22 17.55
N ARG A 468 36.88 1.34 18.25
CA ARG A 468 37.97 1.74 19.16
C ARG A 468 39.06 2.53 18.46
N ARG A 469 39.51 2.07 17.29
CA ARG A 469 40.56 2.74 16.50
C ARG A 469 40.13 4.12 16.00
N THR A 470 38.85 4.30 15.70
CA THR A 470 38.32 5.56 15.12
C THR A 470 37.70 6.49 16.17
N GLY A 471 37.64 6.08 17.43
CA GLY A 471 36.99 6.82 18.51
C GLY A 471 35.49 7.00 18.29
N ARG A 472 34.83 6.07 17.60
CA ARG A 472 33.40 6.13 17.27
C ARG A 472 32.60 5.24 18.21
N SER A 473 31.42 5.71 18.60
CA SER A 473 30.43 4.88 19.27
C SER A 473 29.60 4.12 18.24
N LEU A 474 29.29 2.85 18.52
CA LEU A 474 28.41 2.00 17.73
C LEU A 474 27.31 1.43 18.65
N VAL A 475 26.47 0.55 18.11
CA VAL A 475 25.43 -0.12 18.90
C VAL A 475 26.04 -0.96 20.04
N PRO A 476 25.38 -1.03 21.21
CA PRO A 476 25.75 -1.94 22.27
C PRO A 476 25.78 -3.40 21.81
N GLY A 477 26.58 -4.23 22.47
CA GLY A 477 26.63 -5.68 22.24
C GLY A 477 27.71 -6.17 21.28
N LEU A 478 28.36 -5.29 20.50
CA LEU A 478 29.46 -5.69 19.59
C LEU A 478 30.66 -6.31 20.30
N GLU A 479 30.89 -5.95 21.57
CA GLU A 479 31.96 -6.49 22.42
C GLU A 479 31.46 -7.59 23.37
N SER A 480 30.22 -8.06 23.20
CA SER A 480 29.66 -9.10 24.06
C SER A 480 30.50 -10.38 23.99
N LYS A 481 30.70 -11.02 25.14
CA LYS A 481 31.30 -12.36 25.21
C LYS A 481 30.34 -13.44 24.73
N ASP A 482 29.04 -13.15 24.69
CA ASP A 482 28.03 -14.02 24.11
C ASP A 482 28.04 -13.86 22.58
N PRO A 483 28.42 -14.90 21.80
CA PRO A 483 28.48 -14.84 20.35
C PRO A 483 27.15 -14.50 19.69
N ALA A 484 26.02 -14.88 20.30
CA ALA A 484 24.69 -14.59 19.76
C ALA A 484 24.39 -13.09 19.85
N VAL A 485 24.62 -12.48 21.01
CA VAL A 485 24.46 -11.03 21.22
C VAL A 485 25.41 -10.23 20.32
N ALA A 486 26.65 -10.68 20.16
CA ALA A 486 27.61 -10.04 19.26
C ALA A 486 27.16 -10.13 17.80
N ALA A 487 26.68 -11.30 17.36
CA ALA A 487 26.15 -11.49 16.01
C ALA A 487 24.92 -10.60 15.75
N GLU A 488 23.98 -10.51 16.67
CA GLU A 488 22.81 -9.63 16.57
C GLU A 488 23.22 -8.15 16.46
N ALA A 489 24.20 -7.70 17.26
CA ALA A 489 24.73 -6.35 17.20
C ALA A 489 25.42 -6.04 15.85
N ALA A 490 26.13 -7.01 15.27
CA ALA A 490 26.70 -6.88 13.92
C ALA A 490 25.59 -6.79 12.86
N THR A 491 24.52 -7.58 12.97
CA THR A 491 23.38 -7.55 12.03
C THR A 491 22.68 -6.21 12.09
N LEU A 492 22.41 -5.73 13.30
CA LEU A 492 21.88 -4.41 13.51
C LEU A 492 22.78 -3.34 12.91
N THR A 493 24.10 -3.39 13.14
CA THR A 493 25.04 -2.41 12.58
C THR A 493 25.02 -2.41 11.04
N ARG A 494 25.05 -3.59 10.41
CA ARG A 494 24.94 -3.74 8.94
C ARG A 494 23.66 -3.11 8.42
N ASP A 495 22.54 -3.39 9.06
CA ASP A 495 21.23 -2.88 8.67
C ASP A 495 21.12 -1.38 8.88
N LEU A 496 21.69 -0.84 9.97
CA LEU A 496 21.79 0.61 10.20
C LEU A 496 22.57 1.32 9.09
N LEU A 497 23.66 0.73 8.59
CA LEU A 497 24.43 1.28 7.47
C LEU A 497 23.63 1.28 6.16
N SER A 498 22.82 0.25 5.92
CA SER A 498 21.90 0.22 4.77
C SER A 498 20.82 1.30 4.92
N ARG A 499 20.17 1.38 6.09
CA ARG A 499 19.13 2.37 6.41
C ARG A 499 19.63 3.81 6.30
N ALA A 500 20.86 4.07 6.74
CA ALA A 500 21.53 5.38 6.66
C ALA A 500 21.57 5.96 5.25
N ARG A 501 21.52 5.12 4.20
CA ARG A 501 21.60 5.60 2.81
C ARG A 501 20.47 6.56 2.44
N TRP A 502 19.30 6.32 3.01
CA TRP A 502 18.07 7.05 2.73
C TRP A 502 17.49 7.72 3.97
N TRP A 503 18.18 7.66 5.11
CA TRP A 503 17.70 8.20 6.37
C TRP A 503 17.48 9.72 6.26
N PRO A 504 16.33 10.25 6.73
CA PRO A 504 16.03 11.67 6.65
C PRO A 504 16.89 12.49 7.63
N VAL A 505 17.43 13.59 7.13
CA VAL A 505 17.98 14.69 7.92
C VAL A 505 17.07 15.89 7.75
N PRO A 506 16.55 16.50 8.83
CA PRO A 506 15.84 17.76 8.74
C PRO A 506 16.69 18.79 8.01
N GLN A 507 16.12 19.52 7.05
CA GLN A 507 16.83 20.64 6.43
C GLN A 507 16.89 21.78 7.46
N THR A 508 18.07 22.07 7.99
CA THR A 508 18.32 23.28 8.77
C THR A 508 18.35 24.46 7.80
N GLY A 509 17.19 25.07 7.57
CA GLY A 509 17.04 26.20 6.66
C GLY A 509 15.59 26.37 6.21
N GLY A 510 14.73 26.84 7.13
CA GLY A 510 13.51 27.54 6.71
C GLY A 510 13.91 28.90 6.13
N PRO A 511 13.10 29.49 5.23
CA PRO A 511 13.34 30.87 4.80
C PRO A 511 13.32 31.77 6.04
N GLU A 512 14.37 32.55 6.23
CA GLU A 512 14.30 33.73 7.08
C GLU A 512 13.12 34.58 6.54
N THR A 513 12.20 34.88 7.44
CA THR A 513 10.98 35.65 7.23
C THR A 513 11.21 36.99 6.55
#